data_AF-A0A497GPU7-F1
#
_entry.id   AF-A0A497GPU7-F1
#
_cell.length_a   1.000
_cell.length_b   1.000
_cell.length_c   1.000
_cell.angle_alpha   90.00
_cell.angle_beta   90.00
_cell.angle_gamma   90.00
#
_symmetry.space_group_name_H-M   'P 1'
#
loop_
_entity.id
_entity.type
_entity.pdbx_description
1 polymer ?
#
loop_
_entity_poly.entity_id
_entity_poly.type
_entity_poly.pdbx_seq_one_letter_code
_entity_poly.pdbx_strand_id
1 'polypeptide(L)'
;MPEAFELPFRAIEHLLDYGVSFHVAAMTDPRIMPSDERRELIERLREIDPIVAANLEEELCDPYDTTIMRMEVYGVDPVHFFSRRERF
;
A
#
# COMPACT_ATOMS: atom_id res chain seq x y z
N MET A 1 7.26 -14.62 0.55
CA MET A 1 6.01 -13.85 0.66
C MET A 1 4.82 -14.78 0.52
N PRO A 2 3.66 -14.49 1.15
CA PRO A 2 2.42 -15.25 0.95
C PRO A 2 1.95 -15.18 -0.51
N GLU A 3 1.29 -16.24 -1.01
CA GLU A 3 0.85 -16.32 -2.42
C GLU A 3 -0.04 -15.13 -2.84
N ALA A 4 -0.91 -14.66 -1.94
CA ALA A 4 -1.77 -13.50 -2.19
C ALA A 4 -0.99 -12.21 -2.51
N PHE A 5 0.25 -12.10 -2.04
CA PHE A 5 1.11 -10.93 -2.29
C PHE A 5 1.83 -11.00 -3.64
N GLU A 6 1.96 -12.20 -4.22
CA GLU A 6 2.65 -12.42 -5.48
C GLU A 6 1.74 -12.15 -6.70
N LEU A 7 0.44 -12.41 -6.57
CA LEU A 7 -0.53 -12.27 -7.67
C LEU A 7 -0.59 -10.84 -8.25
N PRO A 8 -0.58 -9.75 -7.46
CA PRO A 8 -0.54 -8.39 -8.00
C PRO A 8 0.70 -8.13 -8.85
N PHE A 9 1.87 -8.61 -8.45
CA PHE A 9 3.11 -8.44 -9.23
C PHE A 9 3.04 -9.15 -10.58
N ARG A 10 2.55 -10.39 -10.60
CA ARG A 10 2.34 -11.11 -11.87
C ARG A 10 1.30 -10.43 -12.76
N ALA A 11 0.26 -9.84 -12.16
CA ALA A 11 -0.72 -9.07 -12.92
C ALA A 11 -0.07 -7.85 -13.60
N ILE A 12 0.83 -7.14 -12.91
CA ILE A 12 1.61 -6.03 -13.49
C ILE A 12 2.47 -6.54 -14.66
N GLU A 13 3.23 -7.62 -14.47
CA GLU A 13 4.04 -8.23 -15.53
C GLU A 13 3.20 -8.56 -16.78
N HIS A 14 2.05 -9.22 -16.58
CA HIS A 14 1.15 -9.54 -17.69
C HIS A 14 0.57 -8.28 -18.36
N LEU A 15 0.13 -7.28 -17.60
CA LEU A 15 -0.40 -6.04 -18.18
C LEU A 15 0.65 -5.32 -19.03
N LEU A 16 1.92 -5.34 -18.61
CA LEU A 16 3.05 -4.83 -19.39
C LEU A 16 3.26 -5.65 -20.68
N ASP A 17 3.28 -6.98 -20.58
CA ASP A 17 3.46 -7.88 -21.75
C ASP A 17 2.41 -7.64 -22.83
N TYR A 18 1.17 -7.34 -22.44
CA TYR A 18 0.06 -7.06 -23.36
C TYR A 18 -0.04 -5.58 -23.77
N GLY A 19 0.84 -4.70 -23.26
CA GLY A 19 0.83 -3.27 -23.57
C GLY A 19 -0.44 -2.54 -23.10
N VAL A 20 -1.05 -3.01 -22.01
CA VAL A 20 -2.25 -2.41 -21.42
C VAL A 20 -1.85 -1.16 -20.65
N SER A 21 -2.68 -0.11 -20.72
CA SER A 21 -2.52 1.07 -19.88
C SER A 21 -3.10 0.83 -18.48
N PHE A 22 -2.31 1.05 -17.44
CA PHE A 22 -2.71 0.88 -16.05
C PHE A 22 -1.91 1.79 -15.12
N HIS A 23 -2.32 1.84 -13.86
CA HIS A 23 -1.59 2.48 -12.77
C HIS A 23 -1.53 1.55 -11.56
N VAL A 24 -0.42 1.57 -10.84
CA VAL A 24 -0.26 0.77 -9.61
C VAL A 24 -0.43 1.70 -8.44
N ALA A 25 -1.36 1.37 -7.56
CA ALA A 25 -1.57 2.05 -6.29
C ALA A 25 -1.36 1.08 -5.13
N ALA A 26 -0.79 1.58 -4.04
CA ALA A 26 -0.63 0.82 -2.81
C ALA A 26 -0.90 1.70 -1.58
N MET A 27 -1.59 1.12 -0.60
CA MET A 27 -1.79 1.72 0.71
C MET A 27 -0.47 1.62 1.51
N THR A 28 0.35 2.65 1.46
CA THR A 28 1.67 2.69 2.12
C THR A 28 1.68 3.54 3.40
N ASP A 29 0.51 3.69 4.00
CA ASP A 29 0.31 4.45 5.22
C ASP A 29 1.26 4.01 6.35
N PRO A 30 2.18 4.89 6.82
CA PRO A 30 3.19 4.53 7.80
C PRO A 30 2.62 4.13 9.17
N ARG A 31 1.33 4.43 9.43
CA ARG A 31 0.65 4.02 10.67
C ARG A 31 0.35 2.52 10.71
N ILE A 32 0.29 1.86 9.55
CA ILE A 32 -0.03 0.43 9.41
C ILE A 32 1.01 -0.35 8.59
N MET A 33 1.83 0.31 7.78
CA MET A 33 2.87 -0.31 6.97
C MET A 33 4.26 0.15 7.45
N PRO A 34 5.11 -0.77 7.94
CA PRO A 34 6.49 -0.46 8.27
C PRO A 34 7.27 0.05 7.05
N SER A 35 8.22 0.97 7.29
CA SER A 35 9.05 1.56 6.22
C SER A 35 9.89 0.53 5.45
N ASP A 36 10.29 -0.56 6.10
CA ASP A 36 11.00 -1.68 5.47
C ASP A 36 10.10 -2.43 4.48
N GLU A 37 8.85 -2.70 4.85
CA GLU A 37 7.87 -3.34 3.97
C GLU A 37 7.56 -2.45 2.76
N ARG A 38 7.41 -1.14 2.98
CA ARG A 38 7.24 -0.16 1.89
C ARG A 38 8.43 -0.17 0.93
N ARG A 39 9.66 -0.24 1.45
CA ARG A 39 10.88 -0.29 0.64
C ARG A 39 10.93 -1.57 -0.20
N GLU A 40 10.63 -2.72 0.41
CA GLU A 40 10.61 -4.01 -0.29
C GLU A 40 9.57 -4.03 -1.43
N LEU A 41 8.38 -3.43 -1.22
CA LEU A 41 7.38 -3.23 -2.28
C LEU A 41 7.95 -2.46 -3.47
N ILE A 42 8.57 -1.30 -3.22
CA ILE A 42 9.14 -0.45 -4.27
C ILE A 42 10.29 -1.15 -4.99
N GLU A 43 11.13 -1.89 -4.25
CA GLU A 43 12.22 -2.69 -4.82
C GLU A 43 11.67 -3.79 -5.73
N ARG A 44 10.63 -4.51 -5.32
CA ARG A 44 10.01 -5.55 -6.15
C ARG A 44 9.36 -4.97 -7.39
N LEU A 45 8.69 -3.82 -7.30
CA LEU A 45 8.16 -3.12 -8.48
C LEU A 45 9.28 -2.70 -9.44
N ARG A 46 10.43 -2.26 -8.90
CA ARG A 46 11.58 -1.82 -9.70
C ARG A 46 12.21 -2.99 -10.46
N GLU A 47 12.18 -4.19 -9.88
CA GLU A 47 12.62 -5.42 -10.54
C GLU A 47 11.71 -5.82 -11.71
N ILE A 48 10.43 -5.44 -11.68
CA ILE A 48 9.48 -5.64 -12.79
C ILE A 48 9.70 -4.58 -13.87
N ASP A 49 9.56 -3.31 -13.49
CA ASP A 49 9.76 -2.17 -14.38
C ASP A 49 10.07 -0.89 -13.58
N PRO A 50 11.19 -0.18 -13.89
CA PRO A 50 11.57 1.03 -13.17
C PRO A 50 10.56 2.19 -13.28
N ILE A 51 9.80 2.29 -14.38
CA ILE A 51 8.80 3.33 -14.60
C ILE A 51 7.58 3.04 -13.71
N VAL A 52 7.14 1.78 -13.62
CA VAL A 52 6.07 1.39 -12.69
C VAL A 52 6.45 1.75 -11.25
N ALA A 53 7.67 1.41 -10.81
CA ALA A 53 8.11 1.73 -9.45
C ALA A 53 8.22 3.23 -9.18
N ALA A 54 8.68 4.02 -10.17
CA ALA A 54 8.81 5.46 -10.04
C ALA A 54 7.45 6.20 -10.02
N ASN A 55 6.40 5.56 -10.56
CA ASN A 55 5.05 6.11 -10.63
C ASN A 55 4.08 5.35 -9.73
N LEU A 56 4.56 4.69 -8.67
CA LEU A 56 3.66 4.09 -7.67
C LEU A 56 2.81 5.19 -7.02
N GLU A 57 1.49 5.07 -7.09
CA GLU A 57 0.57 5.91 -6.32
C GLU A 57 0.47 5.39 -4.89
N GLU A 58 0.80 6.25 -3.94
CA GLU A 58 0.84 5.94 -2.53
C GLU A 58 -0.37 6.51 -1.82
N GLU A 59 -1.18 5.64 -1.21
CA GLU A 59 -2.41 6.00 -0.54
C GLU A 59 -2.26 6.00 0.99
N LEU A 60 -3.01 6.90 1.63
CA LEU A 60 -3.19 6.96 3.07
C LEU A 60 -4.55 6.39 3.47
N CYS A 61 -4.61 5.77 4.65
CA CYS A 61 -5.85 5.19 5.15
C CYS A 61 -6.62 6.24 5.95
N ASP A 62 -7.70 6.75 5.38
CA ASP A 62 -8.67 7.55 6.11
C ASP A 62 -9.80 6.66 6.67
N PRO A 63 -10.17 6.80 7.95
CA PRO A 63 -11.20 5.97 8.54
C PRO A 63 -12.59 6.40 8.11
N TYR A 64 -13.43 5.43 7.74
CA TYR A 64 -14.88 5.59 7.71
C TYR A 64 -15.47 5.48 9.11
N ASP A 65 -16.70 5.96 9.32
CA ASP A 65 -17.40 5.88 10.61
C ASP A 65 -17.41 4.45 11.18
N THR A 66 -17.63 3.44 10.33
CA THR A 66 -17.62 2.04 10.76
C THR A 66 -16.23 1.55 11.16
N THR A 67 -15.16 2.08 10.57
CA THR A 67 -13.78 1.81 10.98
C THR A 67 -13.51 2.37 12.38
N ILE A 68 -13.93 3.61 12.64
CA ILE A 68 -13.82 4.26 13.95
C ILE A 68 -14.51 3.41 15.01
N MET A 69 -15.77 3.01 14.78
CA MET A 69 -16.53 2.16 15.70
C MET A 69 -15.83 0.83 15.98
N ARG A 70 -15.25 0.18 14.95
CA ARG A 70 -14.52 -1.08 15.11
C ARG A 70 -13.25 -0.91 15.93
N MET A 71 -12.52 0.19 15.76
CA MET A 71 -11.33 0.49 16.53
C MET A 71 -11.67 0.69 18.01
N GLU A 72 -12.72 1.47 18.30
CA GLU A 72 -13.18 1.70 19.68
C GLU A 72 -13.60 0.39 20.37
N VAL A 73 -14.38 -0.46 19.68
CA VAL A 73 -14.78 -1.78 20.19
C VAL A 73 -13.58 -2.68 20.47
N TYR A 74 -12.52 -2.56 19.67
CA TYR A 74 -11.27 -3.30 19.84
C TYR A 74 -10.33 -2.66 20.89
N GLY A 75 -10.71 -1.52 21.48
CA GLY A 75 -9.93 -0.80 22.48
C GLY A 75 -8.79 0.05 21.91
N VAL A 76 -8.84 0.37 20.61
CA VAL A 76 -7.90 1.29 19.95
C VAL A 76 -8.55 2.66 19.84
N ASP A 77 -7.92 3.69 20.42
CA ASP A 77 -8.38 5.07 20.29
C ASP A 77 -8.12 5.59 18.86
N PRO A 78 -9.18 5.85 18.06
CA PRO A 78 -9.03 6.31 16.69
C PRO A 78 -8.43 7.72 16.62
N VAL A 79 -8.75 8.60 17.56
CA VAL A 79 -8.17 9.96 17.58
C VAL A 79 -6.68 9.88 17.83
N HIS A 80 -6.24 9.08 18.80
CA HIS A 80 -4.81 8.86 19.04
C HIS A 80 -4.11 8.23 17.83
N PHE A 81 -4.72 7.22 17.22
CA PHE A 81 -4.14 6.51 16.08
C PHE A 81 -3.94 7.42 14.86
N PHE A 82 -4.99 8.14 14.44
CA PHE A 82 -4.96 8.98 13.24
C PHE A 82 -4.31 10.35 13.45
N SER A 83 -4.16 10.83 14.70
CA SER A 83 -3.43 12.08 15.00
C SER A 83 -1.91 11.96 14.96
N ARG A 84 -1.36 10.75 14.89
CA ARG A 84 0.07 10.52 14.63
C ARG A 84 0.43 11.06 13.25
N ARG A 85 1.04 12.26 13.20
CA ARG A 85 1.69 12.77 12.00
C ARG A 85 3.07 12.12 11.88
N GLU A 86 3.17 11.07 11.08
CA GLU A 86 4.46 10.59 10.61
C GLU A 86 4.83 11.38 9.33
N ARG A 87 6.11 11.74 9.20
CA ARG A 87 6.65 12.42 8.02
C ARG A 87 7.14 11.34 7.05
N PHE A 88 6.71 11.44 5.79
CA PHE A 88 7.25 10.67 4.66
C PHE A 88 8.70 11.06 4.36
#